data_AF-A0AA41QCF6-F1
#
_entry.id   AF-A0AA41QCF6-F1
#
_cell.length_a   1.000
_cell.length_b   1.000
_cell.length_c   1.000
_cell.angle_alpha   90.00
_cell.angle_beta   90.00
_cell.angle_gamma   90.00
#
_symmetry.space_group_name_H-M   'P 1'
#
loop_
_entity.id
_entity.type
_entity.pdbx_description
1 polymer ?
#
loop_
_entity_poly.entity_id
_entity_poly.type
_entity_poly.pdbx_seq_one_letter_code
_entity_poly.pdbx_strand_id
1 'polypeptide(L)'
;MVTLLMCVSVAAGCSADGSGSPPDVTTTGPASTSPADGATTGLVGSWHRAQSCAEMLAAFEAAGLAGSHRGWLQGNFYGGEAGPAAGDPCEGAAGPLEHDHFFTDGGEFGSHDEIGEEVDGGDFEVVDDDTVSFPSHATEFGYDGELVVDYSIADDVVMFDVTLPEGCADECADAYAWALSAFASGPWDRGDVP
;
A
#
# COMPACT_ATOMS: atom_id res chain seq x y z
N MET A 1 -9.22 -38.82 -27.32
CA MET A 1 -9.49 -38.15 -28.61
C MET A 1 -11.00 -38.07 -28.78
N VAL A 2 -11.61 -36.97 -28.35
CA VAL A 2 -12.96 -36.56 -28.77
C VAL A 2 -12.93 -35.04 -28.81
N THR A 3 -12.76 -34.52 -30.03
CA THR A 3 -12.83 -33.11 -30.36
C THR A 3 -14.30 -32.74 -30.47
N LEU A 4 -14.76 -31.72 -29.73
CA LEU A 4 -16.04 -31.07 -29.98
C LEU A 4 -15.76 -29.66 -30.48
N LEU A 5 -16.05 -29.48 -31.76
CA LEU A 5 -16.00 -28.27 -32.57
C LEU A 5 -17.40 -27.61 -32.55
N MET A 6 -17.44 -26.30 -32.88
CA MET A 6 -18.60 -25.47 -33.29
C MET A 6 -19.19 -24.57 -32.19
N CYS A 7 -19.53 -23.29 -32.41
CA CYS A 7 -19.62 -22.48 -33.63
C CYS A 7 -19.47 -20.98 -33.28
N VAL A 8 -18.85 -20.21 -34.19
CA VAL A 8 -18.80 -18.74 -34.18
C VAL A 8 -20.10 -18.20 -34.82
N SER A 9 -20.71 -17.20 -34.19
CA SER A 9 -21.79 -16.41 -34.76
C SER A 9 -21.39 -14.95 -34.81
N VAL A 10 -21.17 -14.43 -36.03
CA VAL A 10 -20.99 -13.00 -36.31
C VAL A 10 -22.36 -12.44 -36.66
N ALA A 11 -22.79 -11.38 -35.96
CA ALA A 11 -23.91 -10.55 -36.40
C ALA A 11 -23.43 -9.10 -36.48
N ALA A 12 -23.16 -8.65 -37.72
CA ALA A 12 -23.01 -7.25 -38.06
C ALA A 12 -24.40 -6.59 -38.07
N GLY A 13 -24.55 -5.48 -37.35
CA GLY A 13 -25.73 -4.62 -37.41
C GLY A 13 -25.28 -3.16 -37.47
N CYS A 14 -25.08 -2.64 -38.68
CA CYS A 14 -24.98 -1.22 -38.95
C CYS A 14 -26.41 -0.67 -39.16
N SER A 15 -26.80 0.33 -38.37
CA SER A 15 -27.88 1.25 -38.74
C SER A 15 -27.42 2.66 -38.42
N ALA A 16 -27.13 3.41 -39.49
CA ALA A 16 -26.98 4.86 -39.46
C ALA A 16 -28.33 5.49 -39.82
N ASP A 17 -28.71 6.58 -39.15
CA ASP A 17 -29.37 7.75 -39.74
C ASP A 17 -29.77 8.75 -38.64
N GLY A 18 -29.49 10.03 -38.86
CA GLY A 18 -30.14 11.12 -38.11
C GLY A 18 -29.25 12.33 -37.79
N SER A 19 -29.03 13.20 -38.79
CA SER A 19 -28.53 14.56 -38.56
C SER A 19 -29.60 15.42 -37.88
N GLY A 20 -29.24 16.08 -36.77
CA GLY A 20 -30.02 17.15 -36.14
C GLY A 20 -29.21 17.90 -35.08
N SER A 21 -28.77 19.12 -35.39
CA SER A 21 -28.46 20.20 -34.42
C SER A 21 -29.65 21.17 -34.43
N PRO A 22 -29.89 22.10 -33.46
CA PRO A 22 -29.02 22.74 -32.43
C PRO A 22 -29.72 22.78 -31.01
N PRO A 23 -29.32 23.54 -29.94
CA PRO A 23 -28.41 24.68 -29.86
C PRO A 23 -27.30 24.65 -28.78
N ASP A 24 -26.35 25.56 -29.01
CA ASP A 24 -25.27 25.99 -28.14
C ASP A 24 -25.85 26.57 -26.84
N VAL A 25 -25.65 25.85 -25.73
CA VAL A 25 -25.82 26.38 -24.38
C VAL A 25 -24.42 26.45 -23.79
N THR A 26 -23.82 27.63 -23.85
CA THR A 26 -22.60 27.94 -23.12
C THR A 26 -22.93 28.02 -21.63
N THR A 27 -23.00 26.85 -20.98
CA THR A 27 -22.94 26.74 -19.52
C THR A 27 -21.47 26.78 -19.12
N THR A 28 -21.05 27.86 -18.49
CA THR A 28 -19.77 27.94 -17.77
C THR A 28 -19.90 27.05 -16.53
N GLY A 29 -19.60 25.76 -16.68
CA GLY A 29 -19.44 24.84 -15.56
C GLY A 29 -18.15 25.17 -14.80
N PRO A 30 -18.09 24.93 -13.47
CA PRO A 30 -16.82 24.97 -12.77
C PRO A 30 -15.86 23.97 -13.45
N ALA A 31 -14.60 24.35 -13.57
CA ALA A 31 -13.57 23.44 -14.04
C ALA A 31 -13.57 22.20 -13.13
N SER A 32 -13.97 21.05 -13.69
CA SER A 32 -13.65 19.76 -13.12
C SER A 32 -12.13 19.63 -13.21
N THR A 33 -11.47 19.86 -12.09
CA THR A 33 -10.11 19.36 -11.86
C THR A 33 -10.27 17.84 -11.77
N SER A 34 -9.93 17.13 -12.84
CA SER A 34 -9.64 15.70 -12.76
C SER A 34 -8.12 15.57 -12.85
N PRO A 35 -7.50 15.24 -11.73
CA PRO A 35 -6.68 14.03 -11.69
C PRO A 35 -7.17 13.13 -10.54
N ALA A 36 -7.20 11.84 -10.81
CA ALA A 36 -7.43 10.76 -9.84
C ALA A 36 -6.93 9.43 -10.46
N ASP A 37 -7.01 9.32 -11.79
CA ASP A 37 -6.53 8.16 -12.54
C ASP A 37 -4.99 8.11 -12.69
N GLY A 38 -4.29 9.23 -12.48
CA GLY A 38 -2.86 9.35 -12.85
C GLY A 38 -1.88 8.81 -11.80
N ALA A 39 -2.10 9.12 -10.53
CA ALA A 39 -1.17 8.79 -9.46
C ALA A 39 -1.31 7.35 -8.96
N THR A 40 -2.55 6.85 -8.94
CA THR A 40 -2.92 5.46 -8.64
C THR A 40 -2.35 4.48 -9.65
N THR A 41 -2.46 4.80 -10.95
CA THR A 41 -1.79 4.05 -12.03
C THR A 41 -0.27 3.98 -11.81
N GLY A 42 0.31 4.99 -11.15
CA GLY A 42 1.74 5.02 -10.82
C GLY A 42 2.13 4.04 -9.71
N LEU A 43 1.27 3.86 -8.70
CA LEU A 43 1.51 2.99 -7.54
C LEU A 43 1.36 1.50 -7.89
N VAL A 44 0.44 1.15 -8.78
CA VAL A 44 0.22 -0.25 -9.22
C VAL A 44 1.52 -0.89 -9.73
N GLY A 45 1.74 -2.14 -9.31
CA GLY A 45 2.99 -2.89 -9.52
C GLY A 45 3.68 -3.22 -8.19
N SER A 46 4.94 -3.66 -8.29
CA SER A 46 5.74 -4.04 -7.14
C SER A 46 6.81 -3.00 -6.82
N TRP A 47 7.13 -2.89 -5.54
CA TRP A 47 8.14 -2.00 -4.97
C TRP A 47 8.92 -2.74 -3.91
N HIS A 48 10.25 -2.74 -3.98
CA HIS A 48 11.10 -3.47 -3.06
C HIS A 48 12.10 -2.57 -2.35
N ARG A 49 12.56 -3.03 -1.19
CA ARG A 49 13.69 -2.44 -0.47
C ARG A 49 14.25 -3.41 0.57
N ALA A 50 15.43 -3.07 1.06
CA ALA A 50 15.91 -3.57 2.33
C ALA A 50 15.50 -2.63 3.48
N GLN A 51 15.00 -3.18 4.59
CA GLN A 51 14.72 -2.41 5.81
C GLN A 51 15.55 -2.94 6.98
N SER A 52 16.06 -2.02 7.79
CA SER A 52 16.78 -2.34 9.02
C SER A 52 15.93 -2.07 10.27
N CYS A 53 16.24 -2.78 11.35
CA CYS A 53 15.64 -2.51 12.66
C CYS A 53 15.82 -1.06 13.11
N ALA A 54 16.98 -0.46 12.83
CA ALA A 54 17.27 0.92 13.23
C ALA A 54 16.35 1.93 12.55
N GLU A 55 16.02 1.72 11.27
CA GLU A 55 15.10 2.58 10.52
C GLU A 55 13.66 2.44 11.02
N MET A 56 13.18 1.21 11.23
CA MET A 56 11.84 0.98 11.80
C MET A 56 11.76 1.53 13.24
N LEU A 57 12.81 1.35 14.05
CA LEU A 57 12.88 1.92 15.40
C LEU A 57 12.75 3.44 15.36
N ALA A 58 13.46 4.12 14.45
CA ALA A 58 13.38 5.57 14.34
C ALA A 58 11.95 6.03 13.98
N ALA A 59 11.25 5.31 13.10
CA ALA A 59 9.86 5.58 12.77
C ALA A 59 8.93 5.37 13.99
N PHE A 60 9.12 4.29 14.73
CA PHE A 60 8.37 4.01 15.94
C PHE A 60 8.66 5.02 17.06
N GLU A 61 9.88 5.53 17.17
CA GLU A 61 10.25 6.58 18.12
C GLU A 61 9.57 7.91 17.75
N ALA A 62 9.58 8.27 16.46
CA ALA A 62 8.91 9.47 15.96
C ALA A 62 7.39 9.44 16.21
N ALA A 63 6.78 8.27 16.08
CA ALA A 63 5.36 8.04 16.37
C ALA A 63 5.05 7.85 17.87
N GLY A 64 6.07 7.78 18.74
CA GLY A 64 5.89 7.52 20.18
C GLY A 64 5.49 6.08 20.52
N LEU A 65 5.66 5.13 19.59
CA LEU A 65 5.28 3.72 19.72
C LEU A 65 6.44 2.79 20.13
N ALA A 66 7.69 3.25 20.09
CA ALA A 66 8.87 2.41 20.35
C ALA A 66 8.85 1.68 21.72
N GLY A 67 8.21 2.27 22.73
CA GLY A 67 8.06 1.66 24.04
C GLY A 67 6.95 0.60 24.10
N SER A 68 5.74 0.96 23.66
CA SER A 68 4.55 0.09 23.71
C SER A 68 4.62 -1.06 22.70
N HIS A 69 5.25 -0.85 21.55
CA HIS A 69 5.30 -1.80 20.45
C HIS A 69 6.71 -2.40 20.23
N ARG A 70 7.55 -2.43 21.27
CA ARG A 70 8.89 -3.04 21.20
C ARG A 70 8.87 -4.48 20.68
N GLY A 71 7.91 -5.28 21.14
CA GLY A 71 7.77 -6.67 20.71
C GLY A 71 7.41 -6.80 19.22
N TRP A 72 6.58 -5.89 18.71
CA TRP A 72 6.24 -5.81 17.30
C TRP A 72 7.48 -5.50 16.46
N LEU A 73 8.20 -4.42 16.80
CA LEU A 73 9.46 -4.06 16.16
C LEU A 73 10.42 -5.25 16.13
N GLN A 74 10.62 -5.94 17.26
CA GLN A 74 11.54 -7.08 17.34
C GLN A 74 11.06 -8.31 16.57
N GLY A 75 9.75 -8.54 16.46
CA GLY A 75 9.19 -9.65 15.68
C GLY A 75 9.68 -9.67 14.23
N ASN A 76 9.89 -8.49 13.64
CA ASN A 76 10.35 -8.31 12.27
C ASN A 76 11.81 -8.73 12.05
N PHE A 77 12.69 -8.62 13.07
CA PHE A 77 14.15 -8.73 12.86
C PHE A 77 14.83 -9.85 13.63
N TYR A 78 14.09 -10.64 14.42
CA TYR A 78 14.67 -11.73 15.22
C TYR A 78 14.14 -13.11 14.79
N GLY A 79 13.52 -13.23 13.61
CA GLY A 79 13.05 -14.52 13.06
C GLY A 79 12.00 -15.19 13.95
N GLY A 80 11.14 -14.39 14.58
CA GLY A 80 10.14 -14.87 15.54
C GLY A 80 10.66 -15.12 16.96
N GLU A 81 11.97 -14.98 17.21
CA GLU A 81 12.54 -15.07 18.54
C GLU A 81 12.47 -13.73 19.30
N ALA A 82 12.58 -13.79 20.63
CA ALA A 82 12.60 -12.58 21.44
C ALA A 82 13.94 -11.83 21.30
N GLY A 83 13.87 -10.54 20.98
CA GLY A 83 15.01 -9.63 21.04
C GLY A 83 15.40 -9.23 22.48
N PRO A 84 16.37 -8.32 22.65
CA PRO A 84 16.78 -7.81 23.96
C PRO A 84 15.58 -7.21 24.72
N ALA A 85 15.44 -7.53 26.01
CA ALA A 85 14.34 -7.00 26.84
C ALA A 85 14.61 -5.57 27.40
N ALA A 86 15.87 -5.15 27.41
CA ALA A 86 16.29 -3.85 27.90
C ALA A 86 17.45 -3.31 27.06
N GLY A 87 17.71 -2.00 27.13
CA GLY A 87 18.70 -1.35 26.28
C GLY A 87 18.20 -1.19 24.84
N ASP A 88 19.15 -1.18 23.91
CA ASP A 88 18.88 -1.03 22.48
C ASP A 88 18.00 -2.18 21.97
N PRO A 89 16.77 -1.90 21.46
CA PRO A 89 15.88 -2.94 20.93
C PRO A 89 16.41 -3.64 19.69
N CYS A 90 17.37 -3.04 18.97
CA CYS A 90 17.93 -3.55 17.72
C CYS A 90 19.30 -4.21 17.89
N GLU A 91 19.81 -4.36 19.12
CA GLU A 91 21.09 -5.03 19.35
C GLU A 91 21.03 -6.49 18.90
N GLY A 92 21.83 -6.83 17.87
CA GLY A 92 21.88 -8.17 17.30
C GLY A 92 20.71 -8.51 16.37
N ALA A 93 19.90 -7.53 15.97
CA ALA A 93 18.84 -7.71 14.98
C ALA A 93 19.42 -8.19 13.63
N ALA A 94 18.67 -9.03 12.93
CA ALA A 94 18.99 -9.43 11.56
C ALA A 94 18.80 -8.26 10.58
N GLY A 95 19.42 -8.39 9.41
CA GLY A 95 19.19 -7.50 8.27
C GLY A 95 20.31 -6.50 7.98
N PRO A 96 20.07 -5.52 7.07
CA PRO A 96 18.77 -5.18 6.45
C PRO A 96 18.08 -6.37 5.75
N LEU A 97 16.76 -6.49 5.92
CA LEU A 97 15.94 -7.57 5.36
C LEU A 97 15.24 -7.07 4.10
N GLU A 98 15.41 -7.79 2.99
CA GLU A 98 14.70 -7.51 1.74
C GLU A 98 13.23 -7.89 1.90
N HIS A 99 12.36 -7.05 1.35
CA HIS A 99 10.93 -7.31 1.20
C HIS A 99 10.41 -6.46 0.03
N ASP A 100 9.28 -6.87 -0.52
CA ASP A 100 8.55 -6.08 -1.50
C ASP A 100 7.08 -5.96 -1.13
N HIS A 101 6.45 -4.94 -1.69
CA HIS A 101 5.03 -4.69 -1.64
C HIS A 101 4.49 -4.63 -3.06
N PHE A 102 3.33 -5.24 -3.29
CA PHE A 102 2.63 -5.15 -4.55
C PHE A 102 1.24 -4.56 -4.40
N PHE A 103 0.82 -3.81 -5.42
CA PHE A 103 -0.50 -3.20 -5.55
C PHE A 103 -1.10 -3.58 -6.90
N THR A 104 -2.33 -4.09 -6.92
CA THR A 104 -3.02 -4.46 -8.16
C THR A 104 -4.06 -3.44 -8.59
N ASP A 105 -4.38 -3.39 -9.89
CA ASP A 105 -5.53 -2.60 -10.39
C ASP A 105 -6.87 -3.02 -9.77
N GLY A 106 -6.93 -4.21 -9.17
CA GLY A 106 -8.11 -4.74 -8.48
C GLY A 106 -8.29 -4.24 -7.05
N GLY A 107 -7.35 -3.45 -6.53
CA GLY A 107 -7.35 -3.00 -5.13
C GLY A 107 -6.77 -4.01 -4.16
N GLU A 108 -5.95 -4.96 -4.62
CA GLU A 108 -5.27 -5.93 -3.75
C GLU A 108 -3.89 -5.39 -3.35
N PHE A 109 -3.55 -5.52 -2.07
CA PHE A 109 -2.24 -5.27 -1.50
C PHE A 109 -1.64 -6.58 -1.01
N GLY A 110 -0.32 -6.72 -1.11
CA GLY A 110 0.40 -7.74 -0.37
C GLY A 110 1.89 -7.45 -0.24
N SER A 111 2.55 -8.26 0.59
CA SER A 111 3.98 -8.16 0.88
C SER A 111 4.67 -9.51 0.77
N HIS A 112 5.86 -9.53 0.21
CA HIS A 112 6.75 -10.70 0.21
C HIS A 112 7.98 -10.49 1.10
N ASP A 113 8.49 -11.59 1.67
CA ASP A 113 9.75 -11.64 2.40
C ASP A 113 10.99 -11.80 1.47
N GLU A 114 12.18 -11.98 2.06
CA GLU A 114 13.43 -12.03 1.31
C GLU A 114 13.58 -13.26 0.39
N ILE A 115 12.69 -14.26 0.51
CA ILE A 115 12.65 -15.44 -0.36
C ILE A 115 11.45 -15.44 -1.30
N GLY A 116 10.66 -14.36 -1.31
CA GLY A 116 9.48 -14.19 -2.16
C GLY A 116 8.24 -14.92 -1.63
N GLU A 117 8.20 -15.30 -0.36
CA GLU A 117 6.99 -15.84 0.28
C GLU A 117 6.08 -14.69 0.73
N GLU A 118 4.78 -14.79 0.43
CA GLU A 118 3.80 -13.78 0.85
C GLU A 118 3.61 -13.87 2.36
N VAL A 119 3.82 -12.75 3.05
CA VAL A 119 3.77 -12.64 4.52
C VAL A 119 2.65 -11.72 5.02
N ASP A 120 2.09 -10.92 4.13
CA ASP A 120 0.96 -10.03 4.41
C ASP A 120 0.13 -9.80 3.14
N GLY A 121 -1.16 -9.55 3.32
CA GLY A 121 -2.10 -9.40 2.21
C GLY A 121 -3.41 -8.76 2.67
N GLY A 122 -4.03 -7.99 1.79
CA GLY A 122 -5.27 -7.29 2.09
C GLY A 122 -5.79 -6.49 0.90
N ASP A 123 -6.62 -5.50 1.22
CA ASP A 123 -7.08 -4.52 0.25
C ASP A 123 -6.37 -3.17 0.43
N PHE A 124 -6.34 -2.39 -0.65
CA PHE A 124 -6.09 -0.97 -0.57
C PHE A 124 -7.15 -0.22 -1.36
N GLU A 125 -7.50 0.96 -0.88
CA GLU A 125 -8.36 1.91 -1.59
C GLU A 125 -7.62 3.22 -1.78
N VAL A 126 -7.91 3.90 -2.89
CA VAL A 126 -7.34 5.22 -3.17
C VAL A 126 -8.24 6.26 -2.52
N VAL A 127 -7.66 7.06 -1.63
CA VAL A 127 -8.38 8.14 -0.94
C VAL A 127 -8.31 9.42 -1.77
N ASP A 128 -7.12 9.76 -2.27
CA ASP A 128 -6.86 10.88 -3.17
C ASP A 128 -5.61 10.64 -4.05
N ASP A 129 -5.01 11.70 -4.60
CA ASP A 129 -3.90 11.58 -5.54
C ASP A 129 -2.64 10.97 -4.90
N ASP A 130 -2.39 11.20 -3.61
CA ASP A 130 -1.17 10.79 -2.92
C ASP A 130 -1.42 10.02 -1.63
N THR A 131 -2.64 9.55 -1.40
CA THR A 131 -3.01 8.78 -0.22
C THR A 131 -3.78 7.50 -0.57
N VAL A 132 -3.38 6.38 0.05
CA VAL A 132 -4.12 5.12 0.04
C VAL A 132 -4.57 4.73 1.45
N SER A 133 -5.67 4.01 1.55
CA SER A 133 -6.15 3.42 2.81
C SER A 133 -6.15 1.89 2.76
N PHE A 134 -6.14 1.26 3.95
CA PHE A 134 -6.10 -0.20 4.11
C PHE A 134 -7.27 -0.69 4.99
N PRO A 135 -8.49 -0.81 4.43
CA PRO A 135 -9.70 -1.13 5.20
C PRO A 135 -9.66 -2.49 5.90
N SER A 136 -9.09 -3.53 5.26
CA SER A 136 -8.98 -4.87 5.85
C SER A 136 -8.09 -4.86 7.07
N HIS A 137 -6.93 -4.19 7.00
CA HIS A 137 -6.00 -4.09 8.12
C HIS A 137 -6.55 -3.22 9.24
N ALA A 138 -7.21 -2.09 8.94
CA ALA A 138 -7.93 -1.32 9.97
C ALA A 138 -8.92 -2.21 10.73
N THR A 139 -9.72 -3.00 10.02
CA THR A 139 -10.69 -3.93 10.60
C THR A 139 -10.02 -5.05 11.40
N GLU A 140 -8.90 -5.59 10.92
CA GLU A 140 -8.13 -6.64 11.58
C GLU A 140 -7.68 -6.23 12.99
N PHE A 141 -7.23 -4.98 13.14
CA PHE A 141 -6.83 -4.41 14.43
C PHE A 141 -8.00 -3.85 15.24
N GLY A 142 -9.24 -3.96 14.75
CA GLY A 142 -10.43 -3.43 15.43
C GLY A 142 -10.51 -1.90 15.42
N TYR A 143 -9.82 -1.24 14.49
CA TYR A 143 -9.84 0.20 14.33
C TYR A 143 -10.93 0.61 13.33
N ASP A 144 -11.97 1.30 13.84
CA ASP A 144 -13.10 1.78 13.02
C ASP A 144 -12.78 3.08 12.22
N GLY A 145 -11.55 3.57 12.29
CA GLY A 145 -11.12 4.76 11.56
C GLY A 145 -10.37 4.46 10.26
N GLU A 146 -9.87 5.51 9.61
CA GLU A 146 -9.13 5.37 8.37
C GLU A 146 -7.64 5.14 8.67
N LEU A 147 -7.13 4.01 8.19
CA LEU A 147 -5.72 3.65 8.21
C LEU A 147 -5.12 4.05 6.87
N VAL A 148 -4.44 5.19 6.82
CA VAL A 148 -3.95 5.80 5.58
C VAL A 148 -2.42 5.84 5.54
N VAL A 149 -1.90 5.78 4.32
CA VAL A 149 -0.48 5.94 4.01
C VAL A 149 -0.36 6.91 2.83
N ASP A 150 0.40 7.97 3.04
CA ASP A 150 0.72 8.93 1.99
C ASP A 150 1.90 8.41 1.17
N TYR A 151 1.98 8.76 -0.11
CA TYR A 151 3.06 8.33 -0.98
C TYR A 151 3.42 9.37 -2.04
N SER A 152 4.68 9.35 -2.46
CA SER A 152 5.14 10.15 -3.61
C SER A 152 6.02 9.31 -4.52
N ILE A 153 5.81 9.46 -5.82
CA ILE A 153 6.54 8.69 -6.84
C ILE A 153 7.37 9.65 -7.69
N ALA A 154 8.66 9.34 -7.81
CA ALA A 154 9.57 10.01 -8.72
C ALA A 154 10.33 8.94 -9.52
N ASP A 155 10.10 8.90 -10.84
CA ASP A 155 10.60 7.85 -11.73
C ASP A 155 10.19 6.44 -11.24
N ASP A 156 11.16 5.58 -10.98
CA ASP A 156 10.97 4.21 -10.49
C ASP A 156 11.23 4.11 -8.97
N VAL A 157 10.99 5.20 -8.23
CA VAL A 157 11.13 5.24 -6.77
C VAL A 157 9.85 5.75 -6.12
N VAL A 158 9.34 5.01 -5.13
CA VAL A 158 8.26 5.47 -4.24
C VAL A 158 8.79 5.75 -2.84
N MET A 159 8.27 6.81 -2.24
CA MET A 159 8.44 7.16 -0.84
C MET A 159 7.08 7.09 -0.17
N PHE A 160 6.95 6.27 0.87
CA PHE A 160 5.76 6.23 1.72
C PHE A 160 5.99 7.08 2.98
N ASP A 161 4.93 7.74 3.45
CA ASP A 161 4.88 8.47 4.72
C ASP A 161 3.69 7.98 5.53
N VAL A 162 3.97 7.57 6.77
CA VAL A 162 2.95 7.10 7.71
C VAL A 162 2.95 8.05 8.89
N THR A 163 1.88 8.84 9.00
CA THR A 163 1.70 9.79 10.09
C THR A 163 0.62 9.30 11.05
N LEU A 164 1.01 9.06 12.30
CA LEU A 164 0.08 8.67 13.37
C LEU A 164 -0.90 9.82 13.67
N PRO A 165 -2.23 9.61 13.63
CA PRO A 165 -3.21 10.66 13.93
C PRO A 165 -3.10 11.19 15.37
N GLU A 166 -3.40 12.47 15.57
CA GLU A 166 -3.42 13.06 16.92
C GLU A 166 -4.43 12.34 17.83
N GLY A 167 -3.97 11.91 19.01
CA GLY A 167 -4.82 11.20 19.96
C GLY A 167 -5.08 9.74 19.62
N CYS A 168 -4.41 9.19 18.60
CA CYS A 168 -4.42 7.77 18.29
C CYS A 168 -3.83 6.96 19.45
N ALA A 169 -4.62 6.01 19.97
CA ALA A 169 -4.30 5.13 21.08
C ALA A 169 -5.01 3.79 20.89
N ASP A 170 -4.63 2.79 21.70
CA ASP A 170 -5.24 1.45 21.71
C ASP A 170 -5.29 0.84 20.29
N GLU A 171 -6.46 0.45 19.78
CA GLU A 171 -6.61 -0.21 18.48
C GLU A 171 -6.06 0.61 17.30
N CYS A 172 -6.17 1.94 17.38
CA CYS A 172 -5.57 2.83 16.39
C CYS A 172 -4.04 2.72 16.38
N ALA A 173 -3.42 2.60 17.57
CA ALA A 173 -1.96 2.53 17.67
C ALA A 173 -1.43 1.20 17.11
N ASP A 174 -2.13 0.09 17.33
CA ASP A 174 -1.78 -1.22 16.75
C ASP A 174 -1.88 -1.18 15.22
N ALA A 175 -2.97 -0.60 14.67
CA ALA A 175 -3.16 -0.44 13.23
C ALA A 175 -2.05 0.40 12.57
N TYR A 176 -1.66 1.52 13.19
CA TYR A 176 -0.58 2.35 12.68
C TYR A 176 0.81 1.77 12.98
N ALA A 177 0.98 0.91 13.99
CA ALA A 177 2.21 0.16 14.19
C ALA A 177 2.44 -0.83 13.04
N TRP A 178 1.38 -1.47 12.54
CA TRP A 178 1.43 -2.26 11.31
C TRP A 178 1.88 -1.40 10.12
N ALA A 179 1.21 -0.26 9.87
CA ALA A 179 1.54 0.59 8.73
C ALA A 179 2.98 1.12 8.80
N LEU A 180 3.44 1.51 10.00
CA LEU A 180 4.83 1.89 10.21
C LEU A 180 5.78 0.70 9.97
N SER A 181 5.44 -0.52 10.36
CA SER A 181 6.31 -1.66 10.07
C SER A 181 6.39 -1.99 8.57
N ALA A 182 5.25 -1.96 7.88
CA ALA A 182 5.14 -2.26 6.45
C ALA A 182 5.80 -1.16 5.61
N PHE A 183 5.42 0.10 5.82
CA PHE A 183 5.77 1.18 4.91
C PHE A 183 6.87 2.10 5.42
N ALA A 184 7.16 2.13 6.73
CA ALA A 184 8.02 3.19 7.23
C ALA A 184 9.43 3.07 6.66
N SER A 185 9.84 4.22 6.13
CA SER A 185 11.12 4.47 5.46
C SER A 185 11.09 4.08 3.97
N GLY A 186 11.71 4.95 3.18
CA GLY A 186 12.07 4.71 1.79
C GLY A 186 13.51 5.16 1.56
N PRO A 187 14.02 5.12 0.33
CA PRO A 187 13.29 4.83 -0.92
C PRO A 187 12.94 3.35 -1.12
N TRP A 188 11.88 3.12 -1.91
CA TRP A 188 11.53 1.82 -2.47
C TRP A 188 11.73 1.86 -3.97
N ASP A 189 12.48 0.93 -4.50
CA ASP A 189 12.76 0.82 -5.93
C ASP A 189 11.69 -0.04 -6.62
N ARG A 190 11.34 0.29 -7.85
CA ARG A 190 10.39 -0.51 -8.65
C ARG A 190 10.91 -1.92 -8.86
N GLY A 191 10.09 -2.93 -8.54
CA GLY A 191 10.40 -4.34 -8.74
C GLY A 191 9.99 -5.21 -7.57
N ASP A 192 10.13 -6.52 -7.76
CA ASP A 192 10.01 -7.52 -6.70
C ASP A 192 11.35 -7.65 -5.96
N VAL A 193 11.39 -8.39 -4.84
CA VAL A 193 12.66 -8.72 -4.17
C VAL A 193 13.69 -9.34 -5.14
N PRO A 194 14.99 -8.95 -5.07
CA PRO A 194 16.02 -9.37 -6.05
C PRO A 194 16.42 -10.85 -6.09
#